data_AF-A0A7G2IT08-F1
#
_entry.id   AF-A0A7G2IT08-F1
#
_cell.length_a   1.000
_cell.length_b   1.000
_cell.length_c   1.000
_cell.angle_alpha   90.00
_cell.angle_beta   90.00
_cell.angle_gamma   90.00
#
_symmetry.space_group_name_H-M   'P 1'
#
loop_
_entity.id
_entity.type
_entity.pdbx_description
1 polymer ?
#
loop_
_entity_poly.entity_id
_entity_poly.type
_entity_poly.pdbx_seq_one_letter_code
_entity_poly.pdbx_strand_id
1 'polypeptide(L)'
;MSFFHANQREALNQSLAEVAGQINVSFEFFPPRTSEMEQTLWNSIDRLSSLKPKFVSVTYGANSGERDRTHSIIKGIKDRTGLEAAPHLTCIDATRDELRTIAQDYWNNGIRHIVALRGDLPPGSGKPDMYASDLVTLLKDVADFDISVAAYPEVHPEAKSAQADLLNLKRKVDAGANRAITQFFFDVESYLRFRDRCVSAGIDVEIIPGILPVSNFKQAKKICRHDQRPHSGVDVDHV
;
A
#
# COMPACT_ATOMS: atom_id res chain seq x y z
N MET A 1 -45.68 -1.17 -3.34
CA MET A 1 -44.33 -0.83 -2.86
C MET A 1 -43.37 -1.25 -3.93
N SER A 2 -42.87 -0.22 -4.62
CA SER A 2 -42.38 -0.25 -5.99
C SER A 2 -40.95 -0.78 -6.08
N PHE A 3 -40.53 -1.15 -7.29
CA PHE A 3 -39.27 -1.79 -7.70
C PHE A 3 -37.97 -1.00 -7.39
N PHE A 4 -37.91 -0.26 -6.28
CA PHE A 4 -36.81 0.62 -5.88
C PHE A 4 -35.43 -0.06 -5.96
N HIS A 5 -35.29 -1.25 -5.36
CA HIS A 5 -34.04 -2.01 -5.40
C HIS A 5 -33.66 -2.49 -6.81
N ALA A 6 -34.64 -2.86 -7.64
CA ALA A 6 -34.38 -3.28 -9.01
C ALA A 6 -33.89 -2.09 -9.86
N ASN A 7 -34.54 -0.94 -9.73
CA ASN A 7 -34.15 0.29 -10.41
C ASN A 7 -32.75 0.76 -9.98
N GLN A 8 -32.43 0.70 -8.68
CA GLN A 8 -31.10 1.02 -8.19
C GLN A 8 -30.02 0.09 -8.75
N ARG A 9 -30.30 -1.21 -8.80
CA ARG A 9 -29.37 -2.20 -9.37
C ARG A 9 -29.12 -1.94 -10.85
N GLU A 10 -30.16 -1.68 -11.62
CA GLU A 10 -30.05 -1.41 -13.05
C GLU A 10 -29.24 -0.13 -13.31
N ALA A 11 -29.55 0.95 -12.59
CA ALA A 11 -28.81 2.20 -12.68
C ALA A 11 -27.32 2.01 -12.34
N LEU A 12 -27.00 1.28 -11.26
CA LEU A 12 -25.61 1.04 -10.84
C LEU A 12 -24.85 0.20 -11.87
N ASN A 13 -25.48 -0.84 -12.42
CA ASN A 13 -24.87 -1.68 -13.46
C ASN A 13 -24.60 -0.89 -14.74
N GLN A 14 -25.53 -0.02 -15.13
CA GLN A 14 -25.37 0.84 -16.29
C GLN A 14 -24.19 1.82 -16.08
N SER A 15 -24.13 2.50 -14.92
CA SER A 15 -23.01 3.39 -14.60
C SER A 15 -21.67 2.64 -14.57
N LEU A 16 -21.63 1.39 -14.07
CA LEU A 16 -20.42 0.56 -14.09
C LEU A 16 -19.98 0.21 -15.53
N ALA A 17 -20.92 -0.04 -16.43
CA ALA A 17 -20.59 -0.29 -17.84
C ALA A 17 -20.02 0.95 -18.53
N GLU A 18 -20.50 2.15 -18.16
CA GLU A 18 -20.09 3.42 -18.75
C GLU A 18 -18.68 3.89 -18.33
N VAL A 19 -18.20 3.46 -17.15
CA VAL A 19 -16.83 3.77 -16.69
C VAL A 19 -15.76 2.86 -17.29
N ALA A 20 -16.13 1.94 -18.18
CA ALA A 20 -15.18 1.05 -18.86
C ALA A 20 -14.07 1.85 -19.56
N GLY A 21 -12.82 1.49 -19.30
CA GLY A 21 -11.64 2.18 -19.84
C GLY A 21 -11.24 3.46 -19.12
N GLN A 22 -11.97 3.89 -18.08
CA GLN A 22 -11.66 5.09 -17.28
C GLN A 22 -11.02 4.76 -15.91
N ILE A 23 -10.98 3.48 -15.53
CA ILE A 23 -10.51 3.02 -14.23
C ILE A 23 -9.04 2.59 -14.33
N ASN A 24 -8.19 3.21 -13.51
CA ASN A 24 -6.83 2.73 -13.27
C ASN A 24 -6.84 1.65 -12.20
N VAL A 25 -5.95 0.66 -12.34
CA VAL A 25 -5.73 -0.40 -11.35
C VAL A 25 -4.25 -0.54 -11.03
N SER A 26 -3.94 -0.99 -9.83
CA SER A 26 -2.62 -1.44 -9.41
C SER A 26 -2.74 -2.79 -8.70
N PHE A 27 -1.67 -3.58 -8.70
CA PHE A 27 -1.65 -4.89 -8.04
C PHE A 27 -0.49 -4.98 -7.07
N GLU A 28 -0.77 -5.48 -5.87
CA GLU A 28 0.24 -5.75 -4.85
C GLU A 28 0.61 -7.24 -4.84
N PHE A 29 1.91 -7.51 -4.82
CA PHE A 29 2.48 -8.84 -4.67
C PHE A 29 3.35 -8.91 -3.41
N PHE A 30 3.67 -10.12 -3.00
CA PHE A 30 4.59 -10.36 -1.90
C PHE A 30 5.69 -11.34 -2.31
N PRO A 31 6.91 -11.21 -1.74
CA PRO A 31 8.01 -12.11 -2.06
C PRO A 31 7.65 -13.57 -1.76
N PRO A 32 7.83 -14.50 -2.73
CA PRO A 32 7.49 -15.89 -2.52
C PRO A 32 8.47 -16.53 -1.53
N ARG A 33 7.96 -17.47 -0.73
CA ARG A 33 8.75 -18.22 0.27
C ARG A 33 9.05 -19.65 -0.17
N THR A 34 8.41 -20.12 -1.24
CA THR A 34 8.64 -21.46 -1.83
C THR A 34 8.67 -21.37 -3.36
N SER A 35 9.23 -22.39 -4.02
CA SER A 35 9.27 -22.53 -5.47
C SER A 35 7.88 -22.52 -6.11
N GLU A 36 6.90 -23.15 -5.47
CA GLU A 36 5.53 -23.24 -5.97
C GLU A 36 4.85 -21.86 -5.94
N MET A 37 5.12 -21.09 -4.88
CA MET A 37 4.64 -19.70 -4.77
C MET A 37 5.32 -18.79 -5.79
N GLU A 38 6.60 -19.02 -6.09
CA GLU A 38 7.31 -18.27 -7.12
C GLU A 38 6.71 -18.51 -8.51
N GLN A 39 6.42 -19.77 -8.87
CA GLN A 39 5.72 -20.07 -10.11
C GLN A 39 4.33 -19.41 -10.15
N THR A 40 3.60 -19.44 -9.04
CA THR A 40 2.28 -18.80 -8.92
C THR A 40 2.37 -17.28 -9.08
N LEU A 41 3.37 -16.65 -8.49
CA LEU A 41 3.65 -15.22 -8.60
C LEU A 41 3.88 -14.83 -10.06
N TRP A 42 4.80 -15.51 -10.76
CA TRP A 42 5.11 -15.17 -12.16
C TRP A 42 3.93 -15.40 -13.11
N ASN A 43 3.18 -16.49 -12.93
CA ASN A 43 1.95 -16.72 -13.68
C ASN A 43 0.91 -15.61 -13.44
N SER A 44 0.81 -15.11 -12.20
CA SER A 44 -0.11 -14.04 -11.84
C SER A 44 0.33 -12.70 -12.45
N ILE A 45 1.63 -12.38 -12.42
CA ILE A 45 2.21 -11.20 -13.05
C ILE A 45 1.91 -11.21 -14.56
N ASP A 46 2.18 -12.33 -15.25
CA ASP A 46 1.90 -12.45 -16.68
C ASP A 46 0.42 -12.21 -16.97
N ARG A 47 -0.47 -12.83 -16.19
CA ARG A 47 -1.91 -12.68 -16.38
C ARG A 47 -2.37 -11.24 -16.15
N LEU A 48 -1.95 -10.62 -15.06
CA LEU A 48 -2.40 -9.29 -14.64
C LEU A 48 -1.74 -8.16 -15.44
N SER A 49 -0.54 -8.38 -15.99
CA SER A 49 0.13 -7.40 -16.86
C SER A 49 -0.69 -7.07 -18.12
N SER A 50 -1.47 -8.03 -18.62
CA SER A 50 -2.37 -7.83 -19.76
C SER A 50 -3.47 -6.78 -19.51
N LEU A 51 -3.76 -6.48 -18.23
CA LEU A 51 -4.72 -5.44 -17.82
C LEU A 51 -4.10 -4.04 -17.81
N LYS A 52 -2.81 -3.90 -18.13
CA LYS A 52 -2.06 -2.63 -18.17
C LYS A 52 -2.23 -1.82 -16.88
N PRO A 53 -1.88 -2.39 -15.71
CA PRO A 53 -1.97 -1.65 -14.45
C PRO A 53 -1.11 -0.39 -14.50
N LYS A 54 -1.52 0.63 -13.75
CA LYS A 54 -0.79 1.90 -13.65
C LYS A 54 0.60 1.68 -13.03
N PHE A 55 0.65 0.83 -12.01
CA PHE A 55 1.87 0.30 -11.41
C PHE A 55 1.56 -1.04 -10.74
N VAL A 56 2.59 -1.78 -10.36
CA VAL A 56 2.49 -2.90 -9.42
C VAL A 56 3.41 -2.67 -8.24
N SER A 57 3.05 -3.16 -7.06
CA SER A 57 3.87 -3.05 -5.86
C SER A 57 4.36 -4.43 -5.40
N VAL A 58 5.50 -4.46 -4.73
CA VAL A 58 5.99 -5.65 -4.04
C VAL A 58 6.25 -5.30 -2.58
N THR A 59 5.57 -6.00 -1.67
CA THR A 59 5.71 -5.81 -0.22
C THR A 59 7.13 -6.10 0.24
N TYR A 60 7.48 -5.51 1.37
CA TYR A 60 8.80 -5.62 1.98
C TYR A 60 8.71 -6.44 3.26
N GLY A 61 9.58 -7.43 3.39
CA GLY A 61 9.74 -8.13 4.66
C GLY A 61 10.77 -7.41 5.52
N ALA A 62 10.44 -7.18 6.80
CA ALA A 62 11.31 -6.55 7.81
C ALA A 62 12.71 -7.20 7.90
N ASN A 63 12.79 -8.50 7.63
CA ASN A 63 14.04 -9.28 7.72
C ASN A 63 14.97 -9.04 6.52
N SER A 64 16.28 -8.90 6.77
CA SER A 64 17.30 -8.61 5.75
C SER A 64 17.26 -9.51 4.52
N GLY A 65 16.99 -10.82 4.68
CA GLY A 65 16.87 -11.78 3.57
C GLY A 65 15.58 -11.65 2.73
N GLU A 66 14.61 -10.84 3.15
CA GLU A 66 13.41 -10.51 2.38
C GLU A 66 13.59 -9.20 1.57
N ARG A 67 14.56 -8.36 1.94
CA ARG A 67 14.92 -7.13 1.22
C ARG A 67 15.46 -7.42 -0.19
N ASP A 68 16.46 -8.30 -0.27
CA ASP A 68 17.08 -8.70 -1.53
C ASP A 68 16.07 -9.38 -2.45
N ARG A 69 15.12 -10.12 -1.88
CA ARG A 69 14.01 -10.75 -2.63
C ARG A 69 13.06 -9.72 -3.19
N THR A 70 12.73 -8.67 -2.44
CA THR A 70 11.89 -7.57 -2.94
C THR A 70 12.56 -6.90 -4.13
N HIS A 71 13.85 -6.57 -4.01
CA HIS A 71 14.61 -5.95 -5.10
C HIS A 71 14.69 -6.86 -6.34
N SER A 72 14.96 -8.16 -6.18
CA SER A 72 15.06 -9.09 -7.31
C SER A 72 13.73 -9.26 -8.05
N ILE A 73 12.60 -9.29 -7.34
CA ILE A 73 11.27 -9.38 -7.95
C ILE A 73 10.91 -8.09 -8.69
N ILE A 74 11.17 -6.92 -8.09
CA ILE A 74 10.93 -5.63 -8.75
C ILE A 74 11.70 -5.55 -10.07
N LYS A 75 12.99 -5.92 -10.03
CA LYS A 75 13.81 -5.99 -11.25
C LYS A 75 13.23 -6.98 -12.27
N GLY A 76 12.87 -8.19 -11.83
CA GLY A 76 12.29 -9.20 -12.71
C GLY A 76 10.97 -8.78 -13.34
N ILE A 77 10.08 -8.09 -12.61
CA ILE A 77 8.83 -7.52 -13.13
C ILE A 77 9.16 -6.50 -14.23
N LYS A 78 10.07 -5.56 -13.94
CA LYS A 78 10.46 -4.51 -14.89
C LYS A 78 11.06 -5.10 -16.17
N ASP A 79 11.99 -6.04 -16.04
CA ASP A 79 12.66 -6.68 -17.17
C ASP A 79 11.70 -7.55 -18.00
N ARG A 80 10.74 -8.22 -17.36
CA ARG A 80 9.79 -9.14 -18.01
C ARG A 80 8.60 -8.43 -18.66
N THR A 81 8.10 -7.37 -18.04
CA THR A 81 6.80 -6.76 -18.41
C THR A 81 6.92 -5.31 -18.86
N GLY A 82 7.99 -4.61 -18.52
CA GLY A 82 8.12 -3.16 -18.73
C GLY A 82 7.18 -2.32 -17.87
N LEU A 83 6.43 -2.91 -16.94
CA LEU A 83 5.55 -2.20 -16.03
C LEU A 83 6.35 -1.37 -15.01
N GLU A 84 5.73 -0.30 -14.54
CA GLU A 84 6.20 0.42 -13.36
C GLU A 84 6.03 -0.47 -12.13
N ALA A 85 7.13 -0.73 -11.43
CA ALA A 85 7.19 -1.61 -10.28
C ALA A 85 7.73 -0.83 -9.07
N ALA A 86 6.92 -0.73 -8.02
CA ALA A 86 7.20 0.05 -6.82
C ALA A 86 7.55 -0.87 -5.64
N PRO A 87 8.79 -0.87 -5.13
CA PRO A 87 9.09 -1.55 -3.88
C PRO A 87 8.38 -0.85 -2.73
N HIS A 88 7.89 -1.64 -1.79
CA HIS A 88 7.68 -1.17 -0.43
C HIS A 88 9.04 -0.95 0.24
N LEU A 89 9.11 0.06 1.10
CA LEU A 89 10.29 0.34 1.91
C LEU A 89 9.85 0.76 3.31
N THR A 90 10.39 0.11 4.34
CA THR A 90 10.09 0.37 5.75
C THR A 90 11.29 1.00 6.46
N CYS A 91 11.05 1.77 7.53
CA CYS A 91 12.09 2.47 8.27
C CYS A 91 12.43 1.88 9.67
N ILE A 92 11.67 0.92 10.20
CA ILE A 92 11.90 0.36 11.54
C ILE A 92 13.24 -0.39 11.65
N ASP A 93 13.67 -1.09 10.60
CA ASP A 93 14.83 -1.98 10.65
C ASP A 93 16.04 -1.45 9.85
N ALA A 94 16.08 -0.16 9.54
CA ALA A 94 17.15 0.44 8.77
C ALA A 94 17.52 1.83 9.31
N THR A 95 18.82 2.09 9.35
CA THR A 95 19.34 3.42 9.66
C THR A 95 19.04 4.41 8.53
N ARG A 96 19.08 5.72 8.83
CA ARG A 96 18.90 6.76 7.80
C ARG A 96 19.90 6.66 6.66
N ASP A 97 21.16 6.29 6.95
CA ASP A 97 22.19 6.17 5.92
C ASP A 97 21.98 4.93 5.03
N GLU A 98 21.53 3.82 5.61
CA GLU A 98 21.11 2.64 4.83
C GLU A 98 19.92 2.95 3.93
N LEU A 99 18.89 3.62 4.47
CA LEU A 99 17.70 4.04 3.70
C LEU A 99 18.07 4.97 2.54
N ARG A 100 18.99 5.91 2.77
CA ARG A 100 19.52 6.81 1.73
C ARG A 100 20.25 6.04 0.65
N THR A 101 21.09 5.07 1.04
CA THR A 101 21.83 4.23 0.10
C THR A 101 20.87 3.39 -0.76
N ILE A 102 19.90 2.73 -0.12
CA ILE A 102 18.86 1.95 -0.80
C ILE A 102 18.06 2.82 -1.77
N ALA A 103 17.64 4.01 -1.34
CA ALA A 103 16.91 4.94 -2.20
C ALA A 103 17.77 5.38 -3.40
N GLN A 104 19.04 5.73 -3.18
CA GLN A 104 19.94 6.10 -4.27
C GLN A 104 20.12 4.96 -5.27
N ASP A 105 20.24 3.72 -4.79
CA ASP A 105 20.34 2.54 -5.63
C ASP A 105 19.06 2.29 -6.43
N TYR A 106 17.87 2.42 -5.82
CA TYR A 106 16.60 2.34 -6.54
C TYR A 106 16.52 3.40 -7.64
N TRP A 107 16.86 4.65 -7.32
CA TRP A 107 16.89 5.73 -8.29
C TRP A 107 17.87 5.43 -9.45
N ASN A 108 19.08 4.96 -9.16
CA ASN A 108 20.08 4.65 -10.17
C ASN A 108 19.65 3.48 -11.08
N ASN A 109 18.88 2.52 -10.54
CA ASN A 109 18.30 1.41 -11.30
C ASN A 109 16.97 1.77 -12.01
N GLY A 110 16.58 3.04 -11.98
CA GLY A 110 15.39 3.55 -12.67
C GLY A 110 14.09 3.12 -12.03
N ILE A 111 14.10 2.80 -10.73
CA ILE A 111 12.89 2.68 -9.89
C ILE A 111 12.60 4.08 -9.37
N ARG A 112 11.43 4.63 -9.74
CA ARG A 112 11.05 6.02 -9.47
C ARG A 112 9.83 6.15 -8.57
N HIS A 113 9.16 5.05 -8.27
CA HIS A 113 7.99 4.99 -7.40
C HIS A 113 8.31 4.10 -6.19
N ILE A 114 8.08 4.59 -4.97
CA ILE A 114 8.25 3.85 -3.72
C ILE A 114 6.96 3.90 -2.90
N VAL A 115 6.59 2.78 -2.28
CA VAL A 115 5.58 2.75 -1.22
C VAL A 115 6.29 2.91 0.13
N ALA A 116 6.21 4.10 0.71
CA ALA A 116 6.95 4.47 1.92
C ALA A 116 6.13 4.16 3.18
N LEU A 117 6.68 3.26 4.01
CA LEU A 117 6.02 2.74 5.20
C LEU A 117 6.90 2.89 6.43
N ARG A 118 6.25 2.85 7.60
CA ARG A 118 7.00 2.75 8.85
C ARG A 118 7.55 1.32 8.98
N GLY A 119 6.69 0.33 8.79
CA GLY A 119 6.90 -1.04 9.22
C GLY A 119 6.24 -1.33 10.55
N ASP A 120 6.02 -2.61 10.82
CA ASP A 120 5.52 -3.12 12.09
C ASP A 120 6.61 -3.08 13.17
N LEU A 121 6.25 -2.68 14.39
CA LEU A 121 7.19 -2.71 15.51
C LEU A 121 7.34 -4.14 16.05
N PRO A 122 8.58 -4.63 16.26
CA PRO A 122 8.78 -5.90 16.95
C PRO A 122 8.13 -5.89 18.34
N PRO A 123 7.57 -7.02 18.81
CA PRO A 123 6.95 -7.09 20.13
C PRO A 123 7.93 -6.70 21.24
N GLY A 124 7.52 -5.75 22.09
CA GLY A 124 8.35 -5.27 23.20
C GLY A 124 9.34 -4.16 22.83
N SER A 125 9.37 -3.72 21.56
CA SER A 125 10.14 -2.54 21.16
C SER A 125 9.60 -1.25 21.78
N GLY A 126 10.49 -0.30 22.02
CA GLY A 126 10.14 1.03 22.53
C GLY A 126 9.46 1.93 21.49
N LYS A 127 9.51 3.25 21.72
CA LYS A 127 9.04 4.20 20.70
C LYS A 127 9.90 4.07 19.44
N PRO A 128 9.29 4.14 18.24
CA PRO A 128 10.04 4.09 17.00
C PRO A 128 10.91 5.34 16.85
N ASP A 129 12.11 5.17 16.31
CA ASP A 129 13.03 6.27 16.01
C ASP A 129 12.61 7.07 14.77
N MET A 130 11.88 6.44 13.85
CA MET A 130 11.35 7.04 12.64
C MET A 130 9.89 6.66 12.40
N TYR A 131 9.13 7.60 11.87
CA TYR A 131 7.80 7.38 11.29
C TYR A 131 7.87 7.46 9.76
N ALA A 132 6.82 6.98 9.09
CA ALA A 132 6.73 7.03 7.64
C ALA A 132 6.88 8.45 7.05
N SER A 133 6.48 9.52 7.75
CA SER A 133 6.72 10.90 7.31
C SER A 133 8.20 11.27 7.24
N ASP A 134 9.02 10.73 8.16
CA ASP A 134 10.46 10.93 8.14
C ASP A 134 11.09 10.20 6.95
N LEU A 135 10.59 9.00 6.62
CA LEU A 135 11.00 8.27 5.43
C LEU A 135 10.62 9.01 4.14
N VAL A 136 9.40 9.55 4.04
CA VAL A 136 8.97 10.36 2.87
C VAL A 136 9.91 11.54 2.66
N THR A 137 10.25 12.26 3.74
CA THR A 137 11.17 13.41 3.67
C THR A 137 12.55 12.96 3.21
N LEU A 138 13.09 11.88 3.80
CA LEU A 138 14.38 11.31 3.42
C LEU A 138 14.42 10.91 1.94
N LEU A 139 13.36 10.25 1.44
CA LEU A 139 13.27 9.85 0.04
C LEU A 139 13.26 11.07 -0.89
N LYS A 140 12.49 12.11 -0.57
CA LYS A 140 12.45 13.36 -1.33
C LYS A 140 13.77 14.13 -1.33
N ASP A 141 14.54 14.05 -0.24
CA ASP A 141 15.89 14.62 -0.18
C ASP A 141 16.88 13.89 -1.10
N VAL A 142 16.67 12.60 -1.35
CA VAL A 142 17.52 11.80 -2.26
C VAL A 142 17.20 12.09 -3.71
N ALA A 143 15.91 12.06 -4.07
CA ALA A 143 15.47 12.33 -5.43
C ALA A 143 13.95 12.59 -5.50
N ASP A 144 13.48 13.06 -6.66
CA ASP A 144 12.05 13.29 -6.89
C ASP A 144 11.29 12.00 -7.21
N PHE A 145 11.14 11.13 -6.20
CA PHE A 145 10.33 9.91 -6.28
C PHE A 145 8.84 10.22 -6.36
N ASP A 146 8.06 9.42 -7.08
CA ASP A 146 6.64 9.25 -6.79
C ASP A 146 6.54 8.43 -5.49
N ILE A 147 5.76 8.90 -4.52
CA ILE A 147 5.67 8.26 -3.20
C ILE A 147 4.21 7.97 -2.85
N SER A 148 3.91 6.68 -2.65
CA SER A 148 2.66 6.23 -2.03
C SER A 148 2.86 6.02 -0.53
N VAL A 149 1.84 6.34 0.27
CA VAL A 149 1.82 6.06 1.72
C VAL A 149 0.54 5.36 2.15
N ALA A 150 0.60 4.59 3.24
CA ALA A 150 -0.59 3.94 3.80
C ALA A 150 -1.63 4.93 4.36
N ALA A 151 -2.91 4.58 4.29
CA ALA A 151 -4.00 5.29 4.94
C ALA A 151 -4.94 4.30 5.65
N TYR A 152 -5.60 4.73 6.73
CA TYR A 152 -6.40 3.83 7.56
C TYR A 152 -7.81 4.39 7.75
N PRO A 153 -8.79 3.97 6.92
CA PRO A 153 -10.18 4.40 7.06
C PRO A 153 -10.76 4.12 8.45
N GLU A 154 -10.32 3.03 9.06
CA GLU A 154 -10.73 2.56 10.40
C GLU A 154 -9.71 2.89 11.51
N VAL A 155 -8.76 3.82 11.24
CA VAL A 155 -7.71 4.29 12.16
C VAL A 155 -6.62 3.24 12.43
N HIS A 156 -5.35 3.65 12.33
CA HIS A 156 -4.23 2.80 12.70
C HIS A 156 -4.31 2.34 14.17
N PRO A 157 -4.08 1.06 14.52
CA PRO A 157 -4.24 0.52 15.89
C PRO A 157 -3.45 1.23 16.98
N GLU A 158 -2.25 1.71 16.63
CA GLU A 158 -1.37 2.44 17.55
C GLU A 158 -1.67 3.95 17.62
N ALA A 159 -2.62 4.46 16.83
CA ALA A 159 -2.95 5.87 16.84
C ALA A 159 -3.71 6.25 18.12
N LYS A 160 -3.34 7.41 18.69
CA LYS A 160 -3.99 7.94 19.90
C LYS A 160 -5.45 8.32 19.68
N SER A 161 -5.83 8.64 18.45
CA SER A 161 -7.20 8.97 18.06
C SER A 161 -7.32 9.00 16.53
N ALA A 162 -8.56 8.95 16.02
CA ALA A 162 -8.87 9.12 14.61
C ALA A 162 -8.40 10.48 14.05
N GLN A 163 -8.34 11.53 14.89
CA GLN A 163 -7.86 12.85 14.48
C GLN A 163 -6.32 12.87 14.40
N ALA A 164 -5.63 12.24 15.35
CA ALA A 164 -4.17 12.15 15.34
C ALA A 164 -3.66 11.38 14.11
N ASP A 165 -4.37 10.32 13.71
CA ASP A 165 -4.03 9.52 12.54
C ASP A 165 -4.30 10.26 11.22
N LEU A 166 -5.40 11.02 11.14
CA LEU A 166 -5.68 11.88 9.98
C LEU A 166 -4.62 12.98 9.82
N LEU A 167 -4.21 13.62 10.91
CA LEU A 167 -3.11 14.59 10.90
C LEU A 167 -1.77 13.92 10.58
N ASN A 168 -1.60 12.63 10.88
CA ASN A 168 -0.43 11.86 10.49
C ASN A 168 -0.40 11.61 8.98
N LEU A 169 -1.54 11.24 8.37
CA LEU A 169 -1.64 11.15 6.92
C LEU A 169 -1.32 12.50 6.26
N LYS A 170 -1.90 13.61 6.77
CA LYS A 170 -1.58 14.95 6.28
C LYS A 170 -0.07 15.25 6.36
N ARG A 171 0.59 14.93 7.48
CA ARG A 171 2.04 15.10 7.62
C ARG A 171 2.84 14.34 6.56
N LYS A 172 2.42 13.14 6.16
CA LYS A 172 3.07 12.36 5.10
C LYS A 172 2.87 12.99 3.72
N VAL A 173 1.68 13.51 3.45
CA VAL A 173 1.36 14.22 2.20
C VAL A 173 2.14 15.53 2.11
N ASP A 174 2.11 16.35 3.16
CA ASP A 174 2.86 17.61 3.25
C ASP A 174 4.38 17.39 3.13
N ALA A 175 4.90 16.22 3.53
CA ALA A 175 6.30 15.83 3.36
C ALA A 175 6.67 15.43 1.91
N GLY A 176 5.68 15.26 1.02
CA GLY A 176 5.89 15.00 -0.40
C GLY A 176 5.30 13.69 -0.91
N ALA A 177 4.45 12.99 -0.16
CA ALA A 177 3.72 11.83 -0.69
C ALA A 177 2.70 12.28 -1.74
N ASN A 178 2.68 11.60 -2.89
CA ASN A 178 1.83 11.91 -4.03
C ASN A 178 0.46 11.22 -3.97
N ARG A 179 0.38 10.09 -3.25
CA ARG A 179 -0.82 9.26 -3.18
C ARG A 179 -0.95 8.60 -1.81
N ALA A 180 -2.18 8.33 -1.39
CA ALA A 180 -2.46 7.49 -0.24
C ALA A 180 -3.21 6.23 -0.69
N ILE A 181 -2.78 5.07 -0.23
CA ILE A 181 -3.46 3.80 -0.50
C ILE A 181 -3.97 3.28 0.85
N THR A 182 -5.26 2.94 0.92
CA THR A 182 -5.87 2.56 2.17
C THR A 182 -5.63 1.09 2.49
N GLN A 183 -5.42 0.77 3.77
CA GLN A 183 -5.68 -0.57 4.28
C GLN A 183 -7.05 -1.06 3.79
N PHE A 184 -7.17 -2.37 3.53
CA PHE A 184 -8.42 -2.94 3.07
C PHE A 184 -9.54 -2.73 4.09
N PHE A 185 -10.77 -2.69 3.59
CA PHE A 185 -11.98 -2.53 4.40
C PHE A 185 -13.12 -3.34 3.80
N PHE A 186 -14.07 -3.75 4.64
CA PHE A 186 -15.32 -4.39 4.19
C PHE A 186 -16.53 -3.48 4.37
N ASP A 187 -16.40 -2.40 5.16
CA ASP A 187 -17.41 -1.35 5.26
C ASP A 187 -17.08 -0.19 4.31
N VAL A 188 -17.84 -0.11 3.20
CA VAL A 188 -17.68 0.94 2.19
C VAL A 188 -17.95 2.33 2.77
N GLU A 189 -18.85 2.45 3.75
CA GLU A 189 -19.15 3.75 4.34
C GLU A 189 -17.98 4.30 5.16
N SER A 190 -17.18 3.43 5.76
CA SER A 190 -15.95 3.82 6.46
C SER A 190 -14.95 4.48 5.50
N TYR A 191 -14.75 3.91 4.31
CA TYR A 191 -13.94 4.55 3.26
C TYR A 191 -14.53 5.89 2.78
N LEU A 192 -15.83 5.94 2.47
CA LEU A 192 -16.47 7.15 1.98
C LEU A 192 -16.37 8.31 2.99
N ARG A 193 -16.67 8.05 4.27
CA ARG A 193 -16.51 9.03 5.35
C ARG A 193 -15.06 9.43 5.56
N PHE A 194 -14.13 8.48 5.47
CA PHE A 194 -12.70 8.76 5.59
C PHE A 194 -12.20 9.68 4.48
N ARG A 195 -12.60 9.43 3.23
CA ARG A 195 -12.29 10.28 2.08
C ARG A 195 -12.79 11.70 2.29
N ASP A 196 -14.03 11.88 2.76
CA ASP A 196 -14.61 13.20 3.03
C ASP A 196 -13.88 13.93 4.18
N ARG A 197 -13.42 13.19 5.21
CA ARG A 197 -12.58 13.72 6.28
C ARG A 197 -11.18 14.14 5.78
N CYS A 198 -10.60 13.41 4.82
CA CYS A 198 -9.32 13.79 4.20
C CYS A 198 -9.42 15.15 3.51
N VAL A 199 -10.48 15.36 2.71
CA VAL A 199 -10.76 16.66 2.08
C VAL A 199 -10.92 17.76 3.13
N SER A 200 -11.68 17.48 4.19
CA SER A 200 -11.90 18.45 5.29
C SER A 200 -10.62 18.84 6.03
N ALA A 201 -9.61 17.97 6.02
CA ALA A 201 -8.30 18.22 6.61
C ALA A 201 -7.30 18.89 5.64
N GLY A 202 -7.71 19.17 4.40
CA GLY A 202 -6.83 19.73 3.37
C GLY A 202 -5.78 18.74 2.87
N ILE A 203 -6.16 17.46 2.74
CA ILE A 203 -5.40 16.44 2.03
C ILE A 203 -5.93 16.40 0.59
N ASP A 204 -5.09 16.73 -0.38
CA ASP A 204 -5.43 16.97 -1.79
C ASP A 204 -4.98 15.86 -2.74
N VAL A 205 -4.27 14.86 -2.24
CA VAL A 205 -3.88 13.66 -3.00
C VAL A 205 -5.03 12.66 -3.13
N GLU A 206 -4.96 11.79 -4.13
CA GLU A 206 -5.90 10.69 -4.28
C GLU A 206 -5.78 9.69 -3.13
N ILE A 207 -6.94 9.32 -2.56
CA ILE A 207 -7.09 8.26 -1.56
C ILE A 207 -7.59 6.99 -2.26
N ILE A 208 -6.66 6.14 -2.65
CA ILE A 208 -6.88 4.92 -3.43
C ILE A 208 -7.37 3.81 -2.48
N PRO A 209 -8.53 3.18 -2.72
CA PRO A 209 -9.02 2.10 -1.86
C PRO A 209 -8.25 0.80 -2.10
N GLY A 210 -7.60 0.28 -1.06
CA GLY A 210 -7.05 -1.08 -1.06
C GLY A 210 -8.16 -2.11 -1.01
N ILE A 211 -8.16 -3.06 -1.95
CA ILE A 211 -9.21 -4.09 -2.08
C ILE A 211 -8.59 -5.46 -1.81
N LEU A 212 -9.17 -6.21 -0.88
CA LEU A 212 -8.79 -7.59 -0.57
C LEU A 212 -9.86 -8.58 -1.08
N PRO A 213 -9.67 -9.24 -2.24
CA PRO A 213 -10.56 -10.29 -2.70
C PRO A 213 -10.46 -11.53 -1.80
N VAL A 214 -11.48 -11.77 -0.98
CA VAL A 214 -11.47 -12.88 -0.02
C VAL A 214 -11.83 -14.21 -0.69
N SER A 215 -10.80 -15.02 -0.96
CA SER A 215 -10.97 -16.44 -1.32
C SER A 215 -10.90 -17.37 -0.11
N ASN A 216 -10.18 -16.97 0.96
CA ASN A 216 -10.05 -17.71 2.20
C ASN A 216 -10.46 -16.86 3.41
N PHE A 217 -11.67 -17.07 3.90
CA PHE A 217 -12.23 -16.31 5.02
C PHE A 217 -11.44 -16.47 6.33
N LYS A 218 -10.90 -17.65 6.61
CA LYS A 218 -10.12 -17.88 7.86
C LYS A 218 -8.85 -17.04 7.88
N GLN A 219 -8.18 -16.93 6.72
CA GLN A 219 -7.00 -16.09 6.55
C GLN A 219 -7.38 -14.61 6.65
N ALA A 220 -8.39 -14.16 5.91
CA ALA A 220 -8.86 -12.77 5.97
C ALA A 220 -9.23 -12.35 7.41
N LYS A 221 -9.97 -13.20 8.14
CA LYS A 221 -10.33 -12.95 9.55
C LYS A 221 -9.10 -12.86 10.47
N LYS A 222 -8.02 -13.58 10.17
CA LYS A 222 -6.76 -13.50 10.93
C LYS A 222 -6.07 -12.16 10.68
N ILE A 223 -6.01 -11.71 9.43
CA ILE A 223 -5.42 -10.43 9.04
C ILE A 223 -6.22 -9.27 9.66
N CYS A 224 -7.56 -9.27 9.55
CA CYS A 224 -8.40 -8.24 10.19
C CYS A 224 -8.18 -8.14 11.71
N ARG A 225 -8.00 -9.28 12.39
CA ARG A 225 -7.73 -9.30 13.84
C ARG A 225 -6.35 -8.75 14.18
N HIS A 226 -5.41 -8.86 13.25
CA HIS A 226 -4.08 -8.31 13.36
C HIS A 226 -4.15 -6.79 13.21
N ASP A 227 -4.83 -6.31 12.17
CA ASP A 227 -4.99 -4.88 11.86
C ASP A 227 -5.83 -4.13 12.89
N GLN A 228 -6.39 -4.81 13.89
CA GLN A 228 -7.10 -4.23 15.03
C GLN A 228 -6.30 -4.32 16.33
N ARG A 229 -5.10 -4.93 16.32
CA ARG A 229 -4.27 -5.16 17.51
C ARG A 229 -2.99 -4.34 17.42
N PRO A 230 -2.61 -3.62 18.49
CA PRO A 230 -1.39 -2.81 18.46
C PRO A 230 -0.06 -3.60 18.47
N HIS A 231 -0.03 -4.94 18.62
CA HIS A 231 1.21 -5.70 18.90
C HIS A 231 1.24 -7.19 18.43
N SER A 232 0.61 -7.58 17.33
CA SER A 232 0.77 -8.97 16.85
C SER A 232 2.06 -9.09 16.02
N GLY A 233 3.03 -9.90 16.43
CA GLY A 233 4.28 -10.09 15.66
C GLY A 233 4.12 -10.98 14.43
N VAL A 234 3.42 -10.50 13.40
CA VAL A 234 3.30 -11.15 12.08
C VAL A 234 3.36 -10.03 11.02
N ASP A 235 4.45 -9.98 10.24
CA ASP A 235 4.65 -8.99 9.17
C ASP A 235 3.42 -8.92 8.24
N VAL A 236 2.66 -7.83 8.31
CA VAL A 236 1.65 -7.49 7.30
C VAL A 236 1.63 -5.98 7.08
N ASP A 237 2.73 -5.48 6.52
CA ASP A 237 2.74 -4.22 5.77
C ASP A 237 1.88 -4.41 4.49
N HIS A 238 0.57 -4.42 4.65
CA HIS A 238 -0.40 -4.40 3.57
C HIS A 238 -0.83 -2.96 3.32
N VAL A 239 -0.71 -2.52 2.07
CA VAL A 239 -1.10 -1.19 1.61
C VAL A 239 -2.11 -1.34 0.49
#